data_AF-A0A3C0HEG6-F1
#
_entry.id   AF-A0A3C0HEG6-F1
#
_cell.length_a   1.000
_cell.length_b   1.000
_cell.length_c   1.000
_cell.angle_alpha   90.00
_cell.angle_beta   90.00
_cell.angle_gamma   90.00
#
_symmetry.space_group_name_H-M   'P 1'
#
loop_
_entity.id
_entity.type
_entity.pdbx_description
1 polymer ?
#
loop_
_entity_poly.entity_id
_entity_poly.type
_entity_poly.pdbx_seq_one_letter_code
_entity_poly.pdbx_strand_id
1 'polypeptide(L)'
;MSAHLDCWRAQYTTLLQIAWYCAQQPLRRSYKLQMVDRALRAASDILSSETTRVHNNTGSCIQWCLLWTEHAQRLYLDNRQSTHRKTCDLRHANSKRFFSVEHPHPLKTVKTDLLDGMEYDTLVEWMESKGRAVIVTQAELTKLPQLGEDRYEKLNIRYSRFDPGAVTRTR
;
A
#
# COMPACT_ATOMS: atom_id res chain seq x y z
N MET A 1 -23.18 -18.22 8.34
CA MET A 1 -22.47 -18.26 7.04
C MET A 1 -21.10 -17.59 7.19
N SER A 2 -20.09 -18.45 7.30
CA SER A 2 -18.65 -18.26 7.01
C SER A 2 -17.87 -17.10 7.63
N ALA A 3 -17.22 -17.39 8.77
CA ALA A 3 -16.09 -16.64 9.32
C ALA A 3 -14.78 -16.83 8.51
N HIS A 4 -14.81 -17.51 7.35
CA HIS A 4 -13.61 -17.77 6.52
C HIS A 4 -13.23 -16.62 5.57
N LEU A 5 -14.09 -15.63 5.35
CA LEU A 5 -13.87 -14.56 4.35
C LEU A 5 -13.00 -13.39 4.81
N ASP A 6 -12.80 -13.22 6.13
CA ASP A 6 -12.06 -12.09 6.70
C ASP A 6 -10.62 -12.44 7.13
N CYS A 7 -10.10 -13.61 6.76
CA CYS A 7 -8.68 -13.90 6.94
C CYS A 7 -7.87 -13.18 5.84
N TRP A 8 -7.67 -11.87 6.00
CA TRP A 8 -6.85 -11.06 5.08
C TRP A 8 -5.46 -11.66 4.90
N ARG A 9 -4.90 -12.30 5.94
CA ARG A 9 -3.64 -13.05 5.88
C ARG A 9 -3.69 -14.17 4.86
N ALA A 10 -4.79 -14.94 4.80
CA ALA A 10 -4.92 -16.01 3.81
C ALA A 10 -4.93 -15.44 2.38
N GLN A 11 -5.69 -14.37 2.12
CA GLN A 11 -5.70 -13.75 0.78
C GLN A 11 -4.34 -13.15 0.41
N TYR A 12 -3.69 -12.47 1.34
CA TYR A 12 -2.32 -11.97 1.19
C TYR A 12 -1.35 -13.11 0.83
N THR A 13 -1.32 -14.19 1.62
CA THR A 13 -0.46 -15.36 1.36
C THR A 13 -0.76 -15.99 0.00
N THR A 14 -2.04 -16.17 -0.35
CA THR A 14 -2.42 -16.72 -1.67
C THR A 14 -1.96 -15.82 -2.81
N LEU A 15 -2.02 -14.50 -2.67
CA LEU A 15 -1.52 -13.58 -3.69
C LEU A 15 0.01 -13.67 -3.85
N LEU A 16 0.76 -13.88 -2.77
CA LEU A 16 2.20 -14.14 -2.85
C LEU A 16 2.51 -15.46 -3.55
N GLN A 17 1.75 -16.51 -3.24
CA GLN A 17 1.87 -17.82 -3.91
C GLN A 17 1.59 -17.71 -5.41
N ILE A 18 0.56 -16.96 -5.79
CA ILE A 18 0.24 -16.68 -7.20
C ILE A 18 1.39 -15.93 -7.87
N ALA A 19 1.91 -14.87 -7.24
CA ALA A 19 3.02 -14.09 -7.78
C ALA A 19 4.24 -14.98 -8.04
N TRP A 20 4.64 -15.77 -7.04
CA TRP A 20 5.77 -16.69 -7.15
C TRP A 20 5.53 -17.76 -8.22
N TYR A 21 4.37 -18.42 -8.20
CA TYR A 21 4.01 -19.42 -9.22
C TYR A 21 4.09 -18.84 -10.64
N CYS A 22 3.51 -17.65 -10.87
CA CYS A 22 3.55 -16.97 -12.16
C CYS A 22 4.97 -16.65 -12.63
N ALA A 23 5.89 -16.33 -11.71
CA ALA A 23 7.28 -16.03 -12.05
C ALA A 23 8.05 -17.27 -12.55
N GLN A 24 7.69 -18.46 -12.08
CA GLN A 24 8.33 -19.73 -12.45
C GLN A 24 7.80 -20.34 -13.76
N GLN A 25 6.72 -19.81 -14.32
CA GLN A 25 6.16 -20.37 -15.55
C GLN A 25 7.10 -20.18 -16.75
N PRO A 26 7.09 -21.09 -17.74
CA PRO A 26 7.86 -20.99 -18.97
C PRO A 26 7.23 -19.99 -19.96
N LEU A 27 6.79 -18.84 -19.45
CA LEU A 27 6.19 -17.75 -20.21
C LEU A 27 7.22 -16.65 -20.48
N ARG A 28 6.98 -15.87 -21.55
CA ARG A 28 7.77 -14.67 -21.84
C ARG A 28 7.76 -13.72 -20.63
N ARG A 29 8.93 -13.16 -20.30
CA ARG A 29 9.13 -12.26 -19.14
C ARG A 29 8.09 -11.14 -19.04
N SER A 30 7.67 -10.54 -20.16
CA SER A 30 6.67 -9.48 -20.19
C SER A 30 5.29 -9.92 -19.68
N TYR A 31 4.86 -11.15 -19.97
CA TYR A 31 3.59 -11.68 -19.47
C TYR A 31 3.68 -12.00 -17.98
N LYS A 32 4.79 -12.62 -17.56
CA LYS A 32 5.06 -12.87 -16.14
C LYS A 32 5.03 -11.58 -15.33
N LEU A 33 5.67 -10.52 -15.82
CA LEU A 33 5.72 -9.22 -15.15
C LEU A 33 4.32 -8.64 -14.90
N GLN A 34 3.38 -8.76 -15.84
CA GLN A 34 2.02 -8.23 -15.66
C GLN A 34 1.26 -8.99 -14.56
N MET A 35 1.37 -10.32 -14.55
CA MET A 35 0.74 -11.17 -13.52
C MET A 35 1.34 -10.91 -12.14
N VAL A 36 2.68 -10.89 -12.06
CA VAL A 36 3.43 -10.59 -10.83
C VAL A 36 3.11 -9.19 -10.31
N ASP A 37 3.09 -8.17 -11.17
CA ASP A 37 2.79 -6.78 -10.77
C ASP A 37 1.41 -6.67 -10.12
N ARG A 38 0.38 -7.28 -10.72
CA ARG A 38 -0.98 -7.25 -10.20
C ARG A 38 -1.10 -7.99 -8.86
N ALA A 39 -0.53 -9.18 -8.77
CA ALA A 39 -0.56 -9.98 -7.55
C ALA A 39 0.14 -9.28 -6.39
N LEU A 40 1.36 -8.75 -6.60
CA LEU A 40 2.13 -8.07 -5.55
C LEU A 40 1.51 -6.73 -5.13
N ARG A 41 0.92 -5.97 -6.05
CA ARG A 41 0.20 -4.74 -5.68
C ARG A 41 -1.03 -5.06 -4.84
N ALA A 42 -1.82 -6.06 -5.22
CA ALA A 42 -2.98 -6.48 -4.42
C ALA A 42 -2.56 -7.02 -3.04
N ALA A 43 -1.49 -7.82 -2.98
CA ALA A 43 -0.93 -8.32 -1.72
C ALA A 43 -0.49 -7.15 -0.83
N SER A 44 0.20 -6.17 -1.40
CA SER A 44 0.61 -4.96 -0.70
C SER A 44 -0.57 -4.17 -0.17
N ASP A 45 -1.64 -3.96 -0.96
CA ASP A 45 -2.83 -3.23 -0.52
C ASP A 45 -3.48 -3.92 0.69
N ILE A 46 -3.63 -5.25 0.64
CA ILE A 46 -4.18 -6.06 1.74
C ILE A 46 -3.27 -5.99 2.96
N LEU A 47 -1.96 -6.17 2.79
CA LEU A 47 -0.98 -6.10 3.88
C LEU A 47 -1.02 -4.72 4.56
N SER A 48 -1.11 -3.65 3.77
CA SER A 48 -1.11 -2.26 4.26
C SER A 48 -2.40 -1.89 4.99
N SER A 49 -3.49 -2.59 4.70
CA SER A 49 -4.84 -2.29 5.21
C SER A 49 -5.36 -3.30 6.23
N GLU A 50 -4.75 -4.49 6.32
CA GLU A 50 -5.16 -5.61 7.16
C GLU A 50 -6.65 -5.98 6.98
N THR A 51 -7.14 -5.85 5.74
CA THR A 51 -8.53 -6.15 5.36
C THR A 51 -8.63 -6.55 3.89
N THR A 52 -9.64 -7.34 3.57
CA THR A 52 -9.98 -7.76 2.19
C THR A 52 -10.90 -6.76 1.48
N ARG A 53 -11.33 -5.69 2.18
CA ARG A 53 -12.20 -4.63 1.65
C ARG A 53 -11.47 -3.61 0.76
N VAL A 54 -10.14 -3.64 0.75
CA VAL A 54 -9.33 -2.76 -0.06
C VAL A 54 -9.36 -3.21 -1.52
N HIS A 55 -9.42 -2.23 -2.43
CA HIS A 55 -9.34 -2.45 -3.86
C HIS A 55 -8.08 -1.77 -4.42
N ASN A 56 -7.55 -2.32 -5.51
CA ASN A 56 -6.34 -1.80 -6.15
C ASN A 56 -6.58 -0.48 -6.89
N ASN A 57 -6.80 0.59 -6.14
CA ASN A 57 -6.85 1.97 -6.60
C ASN A 57 -6.52 2.92 -5.44
N THR A 58 -6.00 4.10 -5.78
CA THR A 58 -5.54 5.10 -4.82
C THR A 58 -6.61 5.50 -3.80
N GLY A 59 -7.86 5.70 -4.24
CA GLY A 59 -8.94 6.13 -3.34
C GLY A 59 -9.28 5.09 -2.28
N SER A 60 -9.36 3.82 -2.68
CA SER A 60 -9.61 2.72 -1.76
C SER A 60 -8.43 2.51 -0.80
N CYS A 61 -7.19 2.58 -1.28
CA CYS A 61 -6.01 2.51 -0.43
C CYS A 61 -5.98 3.63 0.61
N ILE A 62 -6.27 4.89 0.24
CA ILE A 62 -6.38 6.01 1.21
C ILE A 62 -7.42 5.71 2.29
N GLN A 63 -8.52 5.04 1.94
CA GLN A 63 -9.60 4.73 2.89
C GLN A 63 -9.26 3.59 3.88
N TRP A 64 -8.34 2.70 3.53
CA TRP A 64 -8.11 1.47 4.30
C TRP A 64 -6.69 1.29 4.82
N CYS A 65 -5.69 1.94 4.22
CA CYS A 65 -4.30 1.84 4.66
C CYS A 65 -4.12 2.38 6.07
N LEU A 66 -3.33 1.65 6.85
CA LEU A 66 -3.15 1.91 8.28
C LEU A 66 -1.89 2.68 8.58
N LEU A 67 -1.01 2.94 7.61
CA LEU A 67 0.22 3.71 7.81
C LEU A 67 0.08 5.07 7.16
N TRP A 68 0.32 6.12 7.92
CA TRP A 68 0.19 7.51 7.46
C TRP A 68 1.41 8.30 7.94
N THR A 69 1.93 9.20 7.11
CA THR A 69 2.97 10.15 7.56
C THR A 69 2.41 11.09 8.61
N GLU A 70 3.27 11.61 9.49
CA GLU A 70 2.85 12.58 10.51
C GLU A 70 2.14 13.79 9.89
N HIS A 71 2.59 14.26 8.71
CA HIS A 71 1.96 15.36 8.01
C HIS A 71 0.56 14.97 7.48
N ALA A 72 0.42 13.79 6.88
CA ALA A 72 -0.89 13.30 6.44
C ALA A 72 -1.86 13.13 7.61
N GLN A 73 -1.39 12.65 8.77
CA GLN A 73 -2.19 12.54 9.99
C GLN A 73 -2.68 13.91 10.49
N ARG A 74 -1.78 14.91 10.56
CA ARG A 74 -2.16 16.28 10.96
C ARG A 74 -3.17 16.88 9.99
N LEU A 75 -2.89 16.81 8.69
CA LEU A 75 -3.79 17.32 7.65
C LEU A 75 -5.18 16.65 7.72
N TYR A 76 -5.23 15.34 8.00
CA TYR A 76 -6.47 14.62 8.22
C TYR A 76 -7.24 15.16 9.43
N LEU A 77 -6.59 15.32 10.57
CA LEU A 77 -7.22 15.80 11.81
C LEU A 77 -7.74 17.23 11.67
N ASP A 78 -6.95 18.11 11.06
CA ASP A 78 -7.30 19.53 10.86
C ASP A 78 -8.49 19.72 9.91
N ASN A 79 -8.72 18.78 8.99
CA ASN A 79 -9.77 18.87 7.98
C ASN A 79 -10.86 17.80 8.13
N ARG A 80 -10.91 17.14 9.29
CA ARG A 80 -11.81 16.01 9.55
C ARG A 80 -13.26 16.36 9.23
N GLN A 81 -13.87 15.57 8.35
CA GLN A 81 -15.27 15.68 7.95
C GLN A 81 -16.16 14.75 8.79
N SER A 82 -17.47 14.79 8.52
CA SER A 82 -18.47 13.97 9.22
C SER A 82 -18.22 12.46 9.10
N THR A 83 -17.50 12.01 8.06
CA THR A 83 -17.11 10.61 7.89
C THR A 83 -15.65 10.49 7.45
N HIS A 84 -15.04 9.35 7.76
CA HIS A 84 -13.68 9.03 7.30
C HIS A 84 -13.57 9.13 5.77
N ARG A 85 -14.52 8.52 5.05
CA ARG A 85 -14.57 8.57 3.58
C ARG A 85 -14.60 10.01 3.05
N LYS A 86 -15.45 10.88 3.61
CA LYS A 86 -15.52 12.30 3.20
C LYS A 86 -14.19 13.02 3.42
N THR A 87 -13.47 12.70 4.49
CA THR A 87 -12.16 13.28 4.78
C THR A 87 -11.11 12.81 3.77
N CYS A 88 -11.09 11.51 3.44
CA CYS A 88 -10.18 10.93 2.44
C CYS A 88 -10.45 11.40 1.00
N ASP A 89 -11.69 11.81 0.72
CA ASP A 89 -12.11 12.34 -0.57
C ASP A 89 -11.90 13.86 -0.71
N LEU A 90 -11.36 14.55 0.31
CA LEU A 90 -11.03 15.97 0.25
C LEU A 90 -10.03 16.29 -0.87
N ARG A 91 -10.23 17.45 -1.48
CA ARG A 91 -9.45 17.95 -2.61
C ARG A 91 -9.04 19.40 -2.39
N HIS A 92 -7.85 19.73 -2.89
CA HIS A 92 -7.41 21.11 -3.03
C HIS A 92 -8.23 21.82 -4.11
N ALA A 93 -8.11 23.15 -4.18
CA ALA A 93 -8.79 23.98 -5.19
C ALA A 93 -8.46 23.55 -6.64
N ASN A 94 -7.27 22.99 -6.87
CA ASN A 94 -6.86 22.43 -8.17
C ASN A 94 -7.43 21.01 -8.44
N SER A 95 -8.44 20.58 -7.68
CA SER A 95 -9.09 19.27 -7.77
C SER A 95 -8.21 18.05 -7.47
N LYS A 96 -6.94 18.22 -7.07
CA LYS A 96 -6.12 17.10 -6.58
C LYS A 96 -6.55 16.71 -5.17
N ARG A 97 -6.57 15.41 -4.86
CA ARG A 97 -6.82 14.89 -3.50
C ARG A 97 -5.81 15.44 -2.52
N PHE A 98 -6.15 15.55 -1.24
CA PHE A 98 -5.17 15.91 -0.20
C PHE A 98 -4.10 14.83 -0.04
N PHE A 99 -4.54 13.57 -0.11
CA PHE A 99 -3.73 12.40 0.17
C PHE A 99 -3.37 11.65 -1.11
N SER A 100 -2.31 10.87 -1.02
CA SER A 100 -1.87 9.89 -2.00
C SER A 100 -1.34 8.64 -1.29
N VAL A 101 -1.02 7.63 -2.08
CA VAL A 101 -0.45 6.36 -1.63
C VAL A 101 0.95 6.26 -2.19
N GLU A 102 1.90 5.87 -1.34
CA GLU A 102 3.30 5.68 -1.73
C GLU A 102 3.88 4.44 -1.04
N HIS A 103 4.76 3.72 -1.74
CA HIS A 103 5.53 2.62 -1.15
C HIS A 103 6.91 3.11 -0.77
N PRO A 104 7.30 3.19 0.52
CA PRO A 104 8.65 3.59 0.92
C PRO A 104 9.74 2.83 0.14
N HIS A 105 9.55 1.51 0.00
CA HIS A 105 10.36 0.66 -0.85
C HIS A 105 9.60 0.28 -2.13
N PRO A 106 10.09 0.67 -3.33
CA PRO A 106 9.39 0.40 -4.57
C PRO A 106 9.20 -1.11 -4.81
N LEU A 107 7.97 -1.52 -5.14
CA LEU A 107 7.69 -2.91 -5.52
C LEU A 107 8.42 -3.34 -6.81
N LYS A 108 9.07 -2.43 -7.54
CA LYS A 108 9.85 -2.75 -8.74
C LYS A 108 11.02 -3.70 -8.43
N THR A 109 11.67 -3.52 -7.27
CA THR A 109 12.83 -4.32 -6.86
C THR A 109 12.44 -5.77 -6.68
N VAL A 110 11.47 -6.06 -5.79
CA VAL A 110 10.97 -7.43 -5.55
C VAL A 110 10.39 -8.09 -6.81
N LYS A 111 9.77 -7.33 -7.72
CA LYS A 111 9.29 -7.86 -9.01
C LYS A 111 10.43 -8.37 -9.88
N THR A 112 11.53 -7.64 -9.91
CA THR A 112 12.69 -7.98 -10.74
C THR A 112 13.34 -9.24 -10.19
N ASP A 113 13.60 -9.25 -8.89
CA ASP A 113 14.21 -10.39 -8.20
C ASP A 113 13.34 -11.66 -8.32
N LEU A 114 12.01 -11.52 -8.21
CA LEU A 114 11.09 -12.65 -8.40
C LEU A 114 11.13 -13.22 -9.80
N LEU A 115 11.24 -12.38 -10.84
CA LEU A 115 11.41 -12.84 -12.22
C LEU A 115 12.78 -13.45 -12.50
N ASP A 116 13.76 -13.19 -11.63
CA ASP A 116 15.13 -13.70 -11.70
C ASP A 116 15.34 -14.92 -10.78
N GLY A 117 14.27 -15.44 -10.17
CA GLY A 117 14.28 -16.72 -9.44
C GLY A 117 14.29 -16.60 -7.92
N MET A 118 13.86 -15.47 -7.34
CA MET A 118 13.70 -15.33 -5.88
C MET A 118 12.86 -16.49 -5.29
N GLU A 119 13.36 -17.04 -4.19
CA GLU A 119 12.66 -18.06 -3.41
C GLU A 119 11.41 -17.51 -2.72
N TYR A 120 10.42 -18.39 -2.48
CA TYR A 120 9.14 -17.98 -1.91
C TYR A 120 9.28 -17.37 -0.52
N ASP A 121 10.13 -17.94 0.35
CA ASP A 121 10.33 -17.43 1.71
C ASP A 121 10.96 -16.03 1.70
N THR A 122 11.91 -15.78 0.79
CA THR A 122 12.50 -14.45 0.58
C THR A 122 11.46 -13.42 0.11
N LEU A 123 10.52 -13.83 -0.76
CA LEU A 123 9.40 -12.96 -1.16
C LEU A 123 8.53 -12.59 0.06
N VAL A 124 8.20 -13.55 0.92
CA VAL A 124 7.40 -13.32 2.12
C VAL A 124 8.12 -12.35 3.07
N GLU A 125 9.41 -12.60 3.34
CA GLU A 125 10.24 -11.74 4.20
C GLU A 125 10.33 -10.31 3.67
N TRP A 126 10.53 -10.15 2.35
CA TRP A 126 10.58 -8.83 1.73
C TRP A 126 9.23 -8.11 1.85
N MET A 127 8.12 -8.80 1.58
CA MET A 127 6.79 -8.19 1.64
C MET A 127 6.41 -7.78 3.07
N GLU A 128 6.68 -8.61 4.08
CA GLU A 128 6.41 -8.28 5.49
C GLU A 128 7.26 -7.11 6.00
N SER A 129 8.52 -7.02 5.56
CA SER A 129 9.44 -5.96 5.99
C SER A 129 9.26 -4.64 5.25
N LYS A 130 9.02 -4.68 3.94
CA LYS A 130 9.12 -3.53 3.02
C LYS A 130 7.90 -3.32 2.14
N GLY A 131 7.00 -4.29 2.05
CA GLY A 131 5.90 -4.32 1.08
C GLY A 131 4.70 -3.45 1.44
N ARG A 132 4.71 -2.71 2.56
CA ARG A 132 3.59 -1.86 2.97
C ARG A 132 3.61 -0.50 2.29
N ALA A 133 2.43 -0.04 1.90
CA ALA A 133 2.17 1.32 1.46
C ALA A 133 1.91 2.26 2.64
N VAL A 134 2.17 3.54 2.44
CA VAL A 134 2.00 4.62 3.40
C VAL A 134 1.20 5.74 2.73
N ILE A 135 0.25 6.30 3.48
CA ILE A 135 -0.49 7.48 3.06
C ILE A 135 0.36 8.72 3.29
N VAL A 136 0.51 9.51 2.23
CA VAL A 136 1.30 10.74 2.18
C VAL A 136 0.41 11.88 1.71
N THR A 137 0.82 13.12 1.97
CA THR A 137 0.23 14.31 1.33
C THR A 137 0.70 14.44 -0.12
N GLN A 138 -0.05 15.15 -0.97
CA GLN A 138 0.42 15.48 -2.33
C GLN A 138 1.72 16.29 -2.34
N ALA A 139 1.93 17.13 -1.32
CA ALA A 139 3.15 17.92 -1.18
C ALA A 139 4.37 17.02 -0.92
N GLU A 140 4.23 15.98 -0.09
CA GLU A 140 5.27 14.97 0.11
C GLU A 140 5.49 14.15 -1.16
N LEU A 141 4.43 13.70 -1.82
CA LEU A 141 4.52 12.90 -3.05
C LEU A 141 5.29 13.61 -4.17
N THR A 142 5.22 14.94 -4.25
CA THR A 142 5.94 15.69 -5.29
C THR A 142 7.46 15.64 -5.11
N LYS A 143 7.94 15.41 -3.88
CA LYS A 143 9.36 15.39 -3.53
C LYS A 143 9.93 13.96 -3.51
N LEU A 144 9.13 13.01 -3.01
CA LEU A 144 9.57 11.64 -2.73
C LEU A 144 10.22 10.92 -3.93
N PRO A 145 9.62 10.85 -5.13
CA PRO A 145 10.19 10.11 -6.26
C PRO A 145 11.59 10.57 -6.68
N GLN A 146 11.97 11.81 -6.36
CA GLN A 146 13.24 12.42 -6.78
C GLN A 146 14.44 11.97 -5.93
N LEU A 147 14.20 11.25 -4.83
CA LEU A 147 15.21 11.04 -3.76
C LEU A 147 15.74 9.60 -3.65
N GLY A 148 15.22 8.67 -4.45
CA GLY A 148 15.69 7.28 -4.51
C GLY A 148 15.15 6.37 -3.40
N GLU A 149 15.87 5.27 -3.10
CA GLU A 149 15.41 4.19 -2.22
C GLU A 149 15.35 4.60 -0.73
N ASP A 150 16.22 5.51 -0.27
CA ASP A 150 16.26 5.97 1.14
C ASP A 150 15.52 7.30 1.37
N ARG A 151 14.54 7.60 0.52
CA ARG A 151 13.87 8.92 0.49
C ARG A 151 13.15 9.30 1.79
N TYR A 152 12.64 8.32 2.52
CA TYR A 152 11.99 8.57 3.82
C TYR A 152 13.02 8.97 4.89
N GLU A 153 14.18 8.31 4.92
CA GLU A 153 15.27 8.66 5.83
C GLU A 153 15.86 10.03 5.49
N LYS A 154 16.12 10.29 4.20
CA LYS A 154 16.66 11.58 3.72
C LYS A 154 15.78 12.79 4.06
N LEU A 155 14.46 12.59 4.08
CA LEU A 155 13.51 13.65 4.44
C LEU A 155 13.06 13.59 5.91
N ASN A 156 13.60 12.65 6.70
CA ASN A 156 13.14 12.37 8.06
C ASN A 156 11.61 12.22 8.13
N ILE A 157 11.01 11.59 7.11
CA ILE A 157 9.57 11.34 7.06
C ILE A 157 9.26 10.17 7.97
N ARG A 158 8.57 10.48 9.06
CA ARG A 158 8.04 9.49 10.00
C ARG A 158 6.62 9.14 9.60
N TYR A 159 6.31 7.85 9.67
CA TYR A 159 4.96 7.34 9.56
C TYR A 159 4.71 6.36 10.68
N SER A 160 3.45 6.29 11.10
CA SER A 160 3.02 5.41 12.16
C SER A 160 1.65 4.84 11.82
N ARG A 161 1.22 3.85 12.61
CA ARG A 161 -0.12 3.30 12.48
C ARG A 161 -1.15 4.39 12.83
N PHE A 162 -2.06 4.64 11.91
CA PHE A 162 -3.19 5.54 12.04
C PHE A 162 -4.45 4.81 11.57
N ASP A 163 -5.34 4.49 12.53
CA ASP A 163 -6.65 3.91 12.26
C ASP A 163 -7.75 4.98 12.49
N PRO A 164 -8.09 5.76 11.44
CA PRO A 164 -9.12 6.79 11.55
C PRO A 164 -10.52 6.21 11.77
N GLY A 165 -10.75 4.91 11.50
CA GLY A 165 -11.99 4.22 11.83
C GLY A 165 -12.25 4.19 13.34
N ALA A 166 -11.22 3.97 14.13
CA ALA A 166 -11.29 4.07 15.60
C ALA A 166 -11.53 5.51 16.08
N VAL A 167 -10.96 6.50 15.39
CA VAL A 167 -11.09 7.95 15.69
C VAL A 167 -12.49 8.50 15.39
N THR A 168 -13.25 7.85 14.50
CA THR A 168 -14.64 8.23 14.17
C THR A 168 -15.74 7.57 15.00
N ARG A 169 -15.43 6.45 15.68
CA ARG A 169 -16.39 5.72 16.55
C ARG A 169 -16.48 6.26 17.98
N THR A 170 -15.59 7.17 18.37
CA THR A 170 -15.47 7.73 19.73
C THR A 170 -16.33 8.99 19.94
N ARG A 171 -17.41 9.18 19.15
CA ARG A 171 -18.42 10.21 19.35
C ARG A 171 -19.81 9.62 19.36
#